data_AF-A0A8T6DJN1-F1
#
_entry.id   AF-A0A8T6DJN1-F1
#
_cell.length_a   1.000
_cell.length_b   1.000
_cell.length_c   1.000
_cell.angle_alpha   90.00
_cell.angle_beta   90.00
_cell.angle_gamma   90.00
#
_symmetry.space_group_name_H-M   'P 1'
#
loop_
_entity.id
_entity.type
_entity.pdbx_description
1 polymer ?
#
loop_
_entity_poly.entity_id
_entity_poly.type
_entity_poly.pdbx_seq_one_letter_code
_entity_poly.pdbx_strand_id
1 'polypeptide(L)'
;MICFAVLCCVLMAKQPTDKIVRCQAVTACHGWYHTSMLSTKDNELLTRVGRGQPMGELLRRFWHPVLLSSELPKPDCPPVRVRLMGERLVAFRDTSGRVGLLAERCPHRRASLFFGRNEENGLRCIYHGWKYDIDGRCVDMPSEPAGSNFASKVRTTGYPCRETNGVVFAYLGPPELQPELPGIEWIGLPEGHVYVTKRYEFANWVQGLEGGIDSCHSNFLHTTVPAFRRTSDFFDGLRSRLQFDAKLVEYFINDLSPRFCLRDTDYGVMIGTQRDAEADSFYWRITHWLLPHANIFGGVRDDGSTRLGRGLIW
;
A
#
# COMPACT_ATOMS: atom_id res chain seq x y z
N MET A 1 -15.32 -10.55 24.37
CA MET A 1 -14.93 -9.22 24.91
C MET A 1 -14.06 -8.55 23.87
N ILE A 2 -14.64 -7.63 23.10
CA ILE A 2 -14.00 -6.99 21.95
C ILE A 2 -13.67 -5.56 22.38
N CYS A 3 -12.40 -5.22 22.36
CA CYS A 3 -11.91 -3.88 22.71
C CYS A 3 -12.27 -2.91 21.57
N PHE A 4 -12.83 -1.77 21.96
CA PHE A 4 -13.31 -0.66 21.13
C PHE A 4 -12.21 0.37 20.85
N ALA A 5 -12.21 0.96 19.64
CA ALA A 5 -11.69 2.30 19.25
C ALA A 5 -11.52 2.38 17.71
N VAL A 6 -11.94 3.36 16.89
CA VAL A 6 -12.74 4.60 17.01
C VAL A 6 -13.24 5.00 15.60
N LEU A 7 -14.54 5.37 15.50
CA LEU A 7 -15.24 6.26 14.55
C LEU A 7 -15.00 6.15 13.02
N CYS A 8 -16.01 5.65 12.29
CA CYS A 8 -16.06 5.63 10.83
C CYS A 8 -17.41 6.22 10.39
N CYS A 9 -17.43 7.30 9.61
CA CYS A 9 -18.67 7.98 9.15
C CYS A 9 -19.57 8.53 10.28
N VAL A 10 -19.67 9.85 10.38
CA VAL A 10 -20.53 10.50 11.40
C VAL A 10 -21.44 11.51 10.74
N LEU A 11 -22.74 11.40 11.01
CA LEU A 11 -23.70 12.48 10.84
C LEU A 11 -23.52 13.45 12.01
N MET A 12 -23.05 14.67 11.72
CA MET A 12 -22.89 15.70 12.74
C MET A 12 -23.92 16.81 12.51
N ALA A 13 -24.62 17.20 13.58
CA ALA A 13 -25.54 18.34 13.55
C ALA A 13 -24.80 19.64 13.18
N LYS A 14 -25.45 20.50 12.40
CA LYS A 14 -25.00 21.86 12.07
C LYS A 14 -25.05 22.67 13.36
N GLN A 15 -23.89 22.83 13.99
CA GLN A 15 -23.74 23.79 15.08
C GLN A 15 -23.89 25.22 14.50
N PRO A 16 -24.49 26.17 15.26
CA PRO A 16 -24.33 27.57 14.94
C PRO A 16 -22.83 27.86 14.84
N THR A 17 -22.45 28.65 13.84
CA THR A 17 -21.08 28.89 13.32
C THR A 17 -20.03 29.33 14.35
N ASP A 18 -20.42 29.51 15.61
CA ASP A 18 -19.59 30.06 16.69
C ASP A 18 -18.96 29.00 17.60
N LYS A 19 -19.35 27.71 17.47
CA LYS A 19 -18.82 26.60 18.30
C LYS A 19 -18.41 25.35 17.52
N ILE A 20 -18.06 25.48 16.24
CA ILE A 20 -17.15 24.50 15.62
C ILE A 20 -15.91 24.51 16.50
N VAL A 21 -15.51 23.36 17.06
CA VAL A 21 -14.16 23.18 17.61
C VAL A 21 -13.25 23.66 16.51
N ARG A 22 -12.73 24.88 16.64
CA ARG A 22 -11.73 25.42 15.73
C ARG A 22 -10.55 24.48 15.87
N CYS A 23 -10.53 23.42 15.07
CA CYS A 23 -9.26 22.85 14.66
C CYS A 23 -8.52 24.08 14.14
N GLN A 24 -7.43 24.45 14.81
CA GLN A 24 -6.71 25.70 14.50
C GLN A 24 -6.24 25.73 13.02
N ALA A 25 -6.36 24.62 12.30
CA ALA A 25 -6.24 24.52 10.85
C ALA A 25 -7.38 25.19 10.04
N VAL A 26 -8.63 25.24 10.52
CA VAL A 26 -9.78 25.74 9.71
C VAL A 26 -9.78 27.27 9.62
N THR A 27 -9.17 27.97 10.58
CA THR A 27 -9.00 29.43 10.49
C THR A 27 -7.96 29.83 9.45
N ALA A 28 -7.16 28.88 8.95
CA ALA A 28 -6.23 29.11 7.85
C ALA A 28 -6.83 28.83 6.46
N CYS A 29 -8.00 28.18 6.33
CA CYS A 29 -8.55 27.79 5.03
C CYS A 29 -9.05 28.95 4.15
N HIS A 30 -9.17 30.18 4.69
CA HIS A 30 -9.57 31.36 3.89
C HIS A 30 -8.39 32.05 3.16
N GLY A 31 -7.18 31.46 3.19
CA GLY A 31 -5.98 32.03 2.56
C GLY A 31 -5.30 31.16 1.49
N TRP A 32 -5.81 29.96 1.17
CA TRP A 32 -5.14 29.01 0.26
C TRP A 32 -5.54 29.12 -1.22
N TYR A 33 -6.03 30.28 -1.66
CA TYR A 33 -6.24 30.56 -3.09
C TYR A 33 -4.96 31.03 -3.82
N HIS A 34 -3.78 30.72 -3.29
CA HIS A 34 -2.54 30.76 -4.05
C HIS A 34 -2.14 29.35 -4.45
N THR A 35 -2.67 28.91 -5.58
CA THR A 35 -2.25 27.70 -6.29
C THR A 35 -0.85 27.91 -6.87
N SER A 36 0.19 27.59 -6.12
CA SER A 36 1.44 27.17 -6.78
C SER A 36 1.32 25.68 -7.06
N MET A 37 1.20 25.32 -8.33
CA MET A 37 1.53 23.97 -8.78
C MET A 37 2.88 23.56 -8.17
N LEU A 38 3.03 22.28 -7.79
CA LEU A 38 4.31 21.78 -7.28
C LEU A 38 5.45 22.21 -8.21
N SER A 39 6.54 22.72 -7.63
CA SER A 39 7.72 23.02 -8.43
C SER A 39 8.27 21.74 -9.05
N THR A 40 9.02 21.83 -10.15
CA THR A 40 9.69 20.67 -10.75
C THR A 40 10.55 19.93 -9.73
N LYS A 41 11.24 20.67 -8.85
CA LYS A 41 12.07 20.12 -7.78
C LYS A 41 11.24 19.33 -6.76
N ASP A 42 10.10 19.85 -6.32
CA ASP A 42 9.24 19.15 -5.35
C ASP A 42 8.60 17.91 -5.98
N ASN A 43 8.19 18.01 -7.25
CA ASN A 43 7.69 16.85 -7.99
C ASN A 43 8.76 15.76 -8.13
N GLU A 44 10.01 16.11 -8.47
CA GLU A 44 11.11 15.13 -8.52
C GLU A 44 11.42 14.54 -7.15
N LEU A 45 11.45 15.36 -6.11
CA LEU A 45 11.66 14.94 -4.73
C LEU A 45 10.65 13.86 -4.33
N LEU A 46 9.36 14.05 -4.67
CA LEU A 46 8.27 13.15 -4.32
C LEU A 46 8.18 11.90 -5.23
N THR A 47 8.40 12.05 -6.53
CA THR A 47 8.10 10.99 -7.50
C THR A 47 9.28 10.05 -7.80
N ARG A 48 10.53 10.46 -7.51
CA ARG A 48 11.72 9.65 -7.76
C ARG A 48 12.04 8.77 -6.54
N VAL A 49 11.72 7.48 -6.66
CA VAL A 49 11.84 6.50 -5.55
C VAL A 49 13.00 5.51 -5.72
N GLY A 50 13.88 5.75 -6.69
CA GLY A 50 15.08 4.93 -6.90
C GLY A 50 16.07 5.03 -5.74
N ARG A 51 17.00 4.07 -5.66
CA ARG A 51 18.12 4.14 -4.70
C ARG A 51 18.88 5.46 -4.85
N GLY A 52 19.24 6.08 -3.72
CA GLY A 52 19.95 7.36 -3.66
C GLY A 52 19.07 8.60 -3.83
N GLN A 53 17.77 8.43 -4.12
CA GLN A 53 16.82 9.53 -4.17
C GLN A 53 16.17 9.74 -2.79
N PRO A 54 15.92 10.98 -2.33
CA PRO A 54 15.44 11.23 -0.97
C PRO A 54 14.15 10.48 -0.62
N MET A 55 13.14 10.49 -1.50
CA MET A 55 11.91 9.72 -1.27
C MET A 55 12.17 8.21 -1.35
N GLY A 56 13.08 7.76 -2.21
CA GLY A 56 13.52 6.36 -2.23
C GLY A 56 14.12 5.92 -0.90
N GLU A 57 15.00 6.73 -0.31
CA GLU A 57 15.63 6.45 0.99
C GLU A 57 14.64 6.52 2.17
N LEU A 58 13.62 7.38 2.08
CA LEU A 58 12.52 7.41 3.05
C LEU A 58 11.68 6.12 2.94
N LEU A 59 11.16 5.84 1.76
CA LEU A 59 10.24 4.72 1.53
C LEU A 59 10.90 3.37 1.85
N ARG A 60 12.20 3.19 1.60
CA ARG A 60 12.94 1.95 1.93
C ARG A 60 12.90 1.58 3.41
N ARG A 61 12.66 2.55 4.30
CA ARG A 61 12.58 2.35 5.75
C ARG A 61 11.23 1.76 6.21
N PHE A 62 10.36 1.41 5.27
CA PHE A 62 9.10 0.75 5.54
C PHE A 62 9.08 -0.66 4.92
N TRP A 63 8.24 -1.53 5.47
CA TRP A 63 7.93 -2.82 4.86
C TRP A 63 7.06 -2.62 3.61
N HIS A 64 7.49 -3.17 2.49
CA HIS A 64 6.76 -3.11 1.21
C HIS A 64 6.13 -4.45 0.90
N PRO A 65 4.85 -4.52 0.50
CA PRO A 65 4.33 -5.71 -0.13
C PRO A 65 5.05 -5.92 -1.47
N VAL A 66 5.51 -7.13 -1.73
CA VAL A 66 6.36 -7.41 -2.90
C VAL A 66 5.69 -8.38 -3.87
N LEU A 67 5.05 -9.41 -3.34
CA LEU A 67 4.34 -10.42 -4.10
C LEU A 67 3.28 -11.10 -3.24
N LEU A 68 2.32 -11.75 -3.90
CA LEU A 68 1.39 -12.66 -3.23
C LEU A 68 2.15 -13.94 -2.86
N SER A 69 1.82 -14.52 -1.70
CA SER A 69 2.35 -15.82 -1.27
C SER A 69 2.13 -16.92 -2.30
N SER A 70 1.01 -16.85 -3.01
CA SER A 70 0.64 -17.80 -4.07
C SER A 70 1.51 -17.72 -5.32
N GLU A 71 2.27 -16.64 -5.53
CA GLU A 71 3.26 -16.54 -6.60
C GLU A 71 4.49 -17.44 -6.30
N LEU A 72 4.70 -17.84 -5.04
CA LEU A 72 5.70 -18.84 -4.62
C LEU A 72 5.00 -20.00 -3.88
N PRO A 73 4.27 -20.89 -4.58
CA PRO A 73 3.26 -21.75 -3.98
C PRO A 73 3.82 -22.89 -3.12
N LYS A 74 5.09 -23.27 -3.27
CA LYS A 74 5.71 -24.37 -2.51
C LYS A 74 7.23 -24.21 -2.43
N PRO A 75 7.91 -24.86 -1.47
CA PRO A 75 9.37 -24.94 -1.44
C PRO A 75 9.95 -25.38 -2.78
N ASP A 76 11.10 -24.82 -3.14
CA ASP A 76 11.85 -25.12 -4.37
C ASP A 76 11.05 -24.88 -5.68
N CYS A 77 9.96 -24.11 -5.64
CA CYS A 77 9.26 -23.69 -6.85
C CYS A 77 10.15 -22.75 -7.70
N PRO A 78 9.82 -22.58 -9.01
CA PRO A 78 10.50 -21.61 -9.85
C PRO A 78 10.49 -20.21 -9.21
N PRO A 79 11.61 -19.46 -9.32
CA PRO A 79 11.69 -18.11 -8.78
C PRO A 79 10.82 -17.13 -9.59
N VAL A 80 10.51 -15.99 -8.98
CA VAL A 80 9.67 -14.94 -9.57
C VAL A 80 10.46 -13.65 -9.73
N ARG A 81 10.33 -12.98 -10.88
CA ARG A 81 10.91 -11.65 -11.08
C ARG A 81 10.11 -10.61 -10.32
N VAL A 82 10.83 -9.73 -9.62
CA VAL A 82 10.27 -8.61 -8.88
C VAL A 82 10.92 -7.32 -9.37
N ARG A 83 10.12 -6.27 -9.55
CA ARG A 83 10.63 -4.91 -9.74
C ARG A 83 10.04 -4.02 -8.65
N LEU A 84 10.91 -3.48 -7.80
CA LEU A 84 10.50 -2.68 -6.65
C LEU A 84 11.47 -1.51 -6.47
N MET A 85 10.94 -0.29 -6.31
CA MET A 85 11.73 0.92 -6.05
C MET A 85 12.92 1.13 -7.02
N GLY A 86 12.70 0.82 -8.30
CA GLY A 86 13.71 0.93 -9.36
C GLY A 86 14.70 -0.23 -9.44
N GLU A 87 14.67 -1.20 -8.53
CA GLU A 87 15.55 -2.37 -8.54
C GLU A 87 14.92 -3.56 -9.27
N ARG A 88 15.79 -4.38 -9.89
CA ARG A 88 15.41 -5.68 -10.45
C ARG A 88 15.85 -6.77 -9.48
N LEU A 89 14.89 -7.52 -8.98
CA LEU A 89 15.04 -8.50 -7.91
C LEU A 89 14.48 -9.85 -8.35
N VAL A 90 14.85 -10.89 -7.62
CA VAL A 90 14.31 -12.25 -7.76
C VAL A 90 13.85 -12.74 -6.40
N ALA A 91 12.59 -13.17 -6.33
CA ALA A 91 12.02 -13.81 -5.15
C ALA A 91 12.05 -15.33 -5.34
N PHE A 92 12.34 -16.08 -4.27
CA PHE A 92 12.30 -17.54 -4.29
C PHE A 92 11.88 -18.07 -2.91
N ARG A 93 11.29 -19.26 -2.86
CA ARG A 93 10.97 -19.96 -1.62
C ARG A 93 11.92 -21.13 -1.43
N ASP A 94 12.80 -21.04 -0.45
CA ASP A 94 13.83 -22.04 -0.20
C ASP A 94 13.22 -23.39 0.22
N THR A 95 14.06 -24.42 0.29
CA THR A 95 13.66 -25.79 0.66
C THR A 95 12.98 -25.85 2.03
N SER A 96 13.33 -24.97 2.95
CA SER A 96 12.72 -24.86 4.29
C SER A 96 11.43 -24.02 4.30
N GLY A 97 10.96 -23.55 3.15
CA GLY A 97 9.75 -22.75 3.00
C GLY A 97 9.93 -21.26 3.25
N ARG A 98 11.15 -20.78 3.52
CA ARG A 98 11.45 -19.37 3.77
C ARG A 98 11.55 -18.60 2.46
N VAL A 99 11.13 -17.34 2.45
CA VAL A 99 11.20 -16.51 1.24
C VAL A 99 12.48 -15.67 1.25
N GLY A 100 13.23 -15.74 0.16
CA GLY A 100 14.37 -14.84 -0.10
C GLY A 100 14.05 -13.85 -1.22
N LEU A 101 14.56 -12.62 -1.10
CA LEU A 101 14.48 -11.59 -2.14
C LEU A 101 15.88 -11.06 -2.44
N LEU A 102 16.44 -11.46 -3.58
CA LEU A 102 17.82 -11.16 -3.96
C LEU A 102 17.87 -10.17 -5.13
N ALA A 103 18.99 -9.45 -5.27
CA ALA A 103 19.28 -8.77 -6.54
C ALA A 103 19.31 -9.78 -7.70
N GLU A 104 18.65 -9.45 -8.82
CA GLU A 104 18.50 -10.39 -9.94
C GLU A 104 19.86 -10.79 -10.55
N ARG A 105 20.83 -9.88 -10.58
CA ARG A 105 22.10 -10.11 -11.28
C ARG A 105 23.14 -10.69 -10.34
N CYS A 106 23.58 -11.92 -10.62
CA CYS A 106 24.65 -12.60 -9.90
C CYS A 106 25.93 -11.72 -9.82
N PRO A 107 26.56 -11.55 -8.63
CA PRO A 107 27.75 -10.73 -8.47
C PRO A 107 28.98 -11.24 -9.26
N HIS A 108 28.98 -12.50 -9.72
CA HIS A 108 30.07 -13.04 -10.53
C HIS A 108 30.15 -12.38 -11.93
N ARG A 109 29.21 -12.70 -12.84
CA ARG A 109 29.19 -12.20 -14.23
C ARG A 109 27.82 -11.67 -14.64
N ARG A 110 27.01 -11.24 -13.66
CA ARG A 110 25.72 -10.56 -13.87
C ARG A 110 24.63 -11.40 -14.57
N ALA A 111 24.82 -12.72 -14.69
CA ALA A 111 23.78 -13.64 -15.10
C ALA A 111 22.53 -13.47 -14.22
N SER A 112 21.35 -13.54 -14.84
CA SER A 112 20.08 -13.40 -14.12
C SER A 112 19.81 -14.66 -13.28
N LEU A 113 19.71 -14.46 -11.96
CA LEU A 113 19.35 -15.49 -10.98
C LEU A 113 17.89 -15.94 -11.12
N PHE A 114 17.06 -15.25 -11.91
CA PHE A 114 15.72 -15.75 -12.28
C PHE A 114 15.80 -17.10 -13.02
N PHE A 115 16.86 -17.34 -13.78
CA PHE A 115 17.09 -18.65 -14.39
C PHE A 115 17.79 -19.63 -13.46
N GLY A 116 18.03 -19.25 -12.21
CA GLY A 116 18.69 -20.08 -11.21
C GLY A 116 17.85 -21.29 -10.80
N ARG A 117 18.53 -22.31 -10.28
CA ARG A 117 17.88 -23.48 -9.67
C ARG A 117 17.71 -23.21 -8.19
N ASN A 118 16.50 -23.38 -7.69
CA ASN A 118 16.20 -23.31 -6.27
C ASN A 118 16.41 -24.71 -5.68
N GLU A 119 17.42 -24.86 -4.82
CA GLU A 119 17.85 -26.15 -4.31
C GLU A 119 18.55 -25.99 -2.95
N GLU A 120 18.26 -26.90 -2.02
CA GLU A 120 19.01 -27.08 -0.76
C GLU A 120 19.22 -25.76 0.01
N ASN A 121 18.11 -25.04 0.25
CA ASN A 121 18.08 -23.74 0.92
C ASN A 121 18.85 -22.61 0.21
N GLY A 122 18.99 -22.66 -1.12
CA GLY A 122 19.60 -21.56 -1.86
C GLY A 122 19.27 -21.51 -3.35
N LEU A 123 19.48 -20.34 -3.92
CA LEU A 123 19.30 -20.10 -5.35
C LEU A 123 20.64 -20.20 -6.06
N ARG A 124 20.84 -21.27 -6.82
CA ARG A 124 22.05 -21.54 -7.59
C ARG A 124 22.00 -20.87 -8.96
N CYS A 125 22.99 -20.03 -9.23
CA CYS A 125 23.19 -19.45 -10.55
C CYS A 125 23.53 -20.54 -11.58
N ILE A 126 22.76 -20.62 -12.67
CA ILE A 126 23.01 -21.58 -13.75
C ILE A 126 24.32 -21.38 -14.51
N TYR A 127 24.97 -20.22 -14.36
CA TYR A 127 26.15 -19.93 -15.16
C TYR A 127 27.40 -20.68 -14.65
N HIS A 128 27.75 -20.49 -13.37
CA HIS A 128 28.96 -21.07 -12.78
C HIS A 128 28.71 -21.72 -11.41
N GLY A 129 27.44 -21.95 -11.08
CA GLY A 129 27.04 -22.70 -9.91
C GLY A 129 27.13 -21.97 -8.57
N TRP A 130 27.43 -20.67 -8.52
CA TRP A 130 27.42 -19.93 -7.24
C TRP A 130 26.00 -19.94 -6.64
N LYS A 131 25.87 -20.43 -5.40
CA LYS A 131 24.59 -20.57 -4.68
C LYS A 131 24.50 -19.54 -3.57
N TYR A 132 23.34 -18.92 -3.43
CA TYR A 132 23.07 -17.91 -2.41
C TYR A 132 21.90 -18.32 -1.52
N ASP A 133 22.01 -18.12 -0.21
CA ASP A 133 20.89 -18.27 0.71
C ASP A 133 19.89 -17.10 0.61
N ILE A 134 18.82 -17.14 1.41
CA ILE A 134 17.79 -16.10 1.46
C ILE A 134 18.32 -14.71 1.87
N ASP A 135 19.46 -14.65 2.57
CA ASP A 135 20.12 -13.43 3.04
C ASP A 135 21.20 -12.94 2.06
N GLY A 136 21.31 -13.60 0.90
CA GLY A 136 22.27 -13.29 -0.16
C GLY A 136 23.71 -13.71 0.16
N ARG A 137 23.97 -14.50 1.20
CA ARG A 137 25.31 -15.05 1.46
C ARG A 137 25.61 -16.14 0.44
N CYS A 138 26.83 -16.14 -0.11
CA CYS A 138 27.24 -17.26 -0.95
C CYS A 138 27.54 -18.47 -0.06
N VAL A 139 26.76 -19.54 -0.25
CA VAL A 139 26.83 -20.76 0.58
C VAL A 139 27.50 -21.92 -0.13
N ASP A 140 27.67 -21.84 -1.45
CA ASP A 140 28.35 -22.86 -2.23
C ASP A 140 28.93 -22.29 -3.54
N MET A 141 30.14 -22.74 -3.89
CA MET A 141 30.90 -22.36 -5.07
C MET A 141 31.61 -23.60 -5.66
N PRO A 142 30.89 -24.45 -6.41
CA PRO A 142 31.45 -25.71 -6.92
C PRO A 142 32.56 -25.53 -7.95
N SER A 143 32.72 -24.32 -8.49
CA SER A 143 33.80 -23.94 -9.41
C SER A 143 35.10 -23.57 -8.70
N GLU A 144 35.09 -23.44 -7.36
CA GLU A 144 36.28 -23.14 -6.56
C GLU A 144 36.93 -24.43 -6.01
N PRO A 145 38.26 -24.46 -5.80
CA PRO A 145 38.91 -25.58 -5.11
C PRO A 145 38.34 -25.79 -3.71
N ALA A 146 38.30 -27.04 -3.24
CA ALA A 146 37.68 -27.40 -1.94
C ALA A 146 38.25 -26.65 -0.71
N GLY A 147 39.49 -26.16 -0.78
CA GLY A 147 40.12 -25.35 0.27
C GLY A 147 39.90 -23.83 0.14
N SER A 148 39.20 -23.36 -0.89
CA SER A 148 38.96 -21.94 -1.12
C SER A 148 37.99 -21.38 -0.09
N ASN A 149 38.36 -20.25 0.54
CA ASN A 149 37.45 -19.51 1.42
C ASN A 149 36.68 -18.42 0.68
N PHE A 150 36.74 -18.38 -0.65
CA PHE A 150 36.22 -17.26 -1.44
C PHE A 150 34.70 -17.08 -1.30
N ALA A 151 33.95 -18.17 -1.09
CA ALA A 151 32.51 -18.11 -0.80
C ALA A 151 32.16 -17.15 0.35
N SER A 152 32.95 -17.15 1.43
CA SER A 152 32.74 -16.27 2.58
C SER A 152 32.93 -14.78 2.29
N LYS A 153 33.59 -14.44 1.17
CA LYS A 153 33.90 -13.06 0.75
C LYS A 153 32.90 -12.51 -0.26
N VAL A 154 31.98 -13.34 -0.73
CA VAL A 154 31.02 -12.99 -1.78
C VAL A 154 29.61 -12.96 -1.21
N ARG A 155 28.90 -11.88 -1.51
CA ARG A 155 27.48 -11.72 -1.23
C ARG A 155 26.77 -11.08 -2.41
N THR A 156 25.51 -11.42 -2.58
CA THR A 156 24.56 -10.62 -3.36
C THR A 156 23.72 -9.78 -2.40
N THR A 157 23.11 -8.71 -2.89
CA THR A 157 22.10 -7.99 -2.10
C THR A 157 20.94 -8.95 -1.82
N GLY A 158 20.62 -9.15 -0.54
CA GLY A 158 19.41 -9.82 -0.08
C GLY A 158 18.63 -8.90 0.84
N TYR A 159 17.31 -8.90 0.71
CA TYR A 159 16.41 -8.14 1.57
C TYR A 159 15.63 -9.09 2.49
N PRO A 160 15.54 -8.77 3.79
CA PRO A 160 14.74 -9.57 4.71
C PRO A 160 13.27 -9.56 4.28
N CYS A 161 12.65 -10.74 4.34
CA CYS A 161 11.26 -10.95 3.99
C CYS A 161 10.46 -11.43 5.20
N ARG A 162 9.20 -11.02 5.29
CA ARG A 162 8.21 -11.58 6.21
C ARG A 162 6.96 -11.92 5.43
N GLU A 163 6.38 -13.08 5.70
CA GLU A 163 5.18 -13.55 5.02
C GLU A 163 4.04 -13.65 6.03
N THR A 164 2.89 -13.06 5.69
CA THR A 164 1.68 -13.13 6.51
C THR A 164 0.46 -12.84 5.65
N ASN A 165 -0.65 -13.54 5.93
CA ASN A 165 -1.96 -13.30 5.32
C ASN A 165 -1.94 -13.15 3.78
N GLY A 166 -1.22 -14.05 3.13
CA GLY A 166 -1.14 -14.16 1.67
C GLY A 166 -0.23 -13.13 0.99
N VAL A 167 0.53 -12.34 1.75
CA VAL A 167 1.45 -11.32 1.23
C VAL A 167 2.86 -11.56 1.74
N VAL A 168 3.83 -11.48 0.83
CA VAL A 168 5.25 -11.38 1.18
C VAL A 168 5.65 -9.91 1.23
N PHE A 169 6.11 -9.49 2.39
CA PHE A 169 6.69 -8.17 2.63
C PHE A 169 8.21 -8.24 2.58
N ALA A 170 8.86 -7.18 2.10
CA ALA A 170 10.31 -7.01 2.20
C ALA A 170 10.67 -5.63 2.74
N TYR A 171 11.78 -5.58 3.48
CA TYR A 171 12.35 -4.34 3.99
C TYR A 171 13.65 -4.03 3.23
N LEU A 172 13.70 -2.85 2.61
CA LEU A 172 14.79 -2.46 1.69
C LEU A 172 15.75 -1.43 2.30
N GLY A 173 15.52 -1.07 3.57
CA GLY A 173 16.25 -0.03 4.29
C GLY A 173 17.46 -0.57 5.08
N PRO A 174 18.08 0.30 5.88
CA PRO A 174 19.21 -0.08 6.73
C PRO A 174 18.79 -1.09 7.82
N PRO A 175 19.48 -2.24 7.98
CA PRO A 175 19.08 -3.29 8.93
C PRO A 175 18.88 -2.81 10.37
N GLU A 176 19.67 -1.83 10.80
CA GLU A 176 19.63 -1.23 12.14
C GLU A 176 18.39 -0.34 12.38
N LEU A 177 17.68 0.03 11.33
CA LEU A 177 16.44 0.83 11.37
C LEU A 177 15.21 0.00 11.00
N GLN A 178 15.32 -1.33 10.94
CA GLN A 178 14.21 -2.20 10.55
C GLN A 178 13.11 -2.18 11.62
N PRO A 179 11.88 -1.72 11.28
CA PRO A 179 10.77 -1.74 12.23
C PRO A 179 10.12 -3.12 12.27
N GLU A 180 9.20 -3.32 13.22
CA GLU A 180 8.23 -4.42 13.14
C GLU A 180 7.28 -4.23 11.94
N LEU A 181 6.56 -5.30 11.57
CA LEU A 181 5.50 -5.18 10.57
C LEU A 181 4.44 -4.17 11.04
N PRO A 182 3.83 -3.40 10.13
CA PRO A 182 2.87 -2.38 10.51
C PRO A 182 1.65 -3.04 11.18
N GLY A 183 1.17 -2.43 12.27
CA GLY A 183 0.02 -2.91 13.04
C GLY A 183 -1.34 -2.68 12.37
N ILE A 184 -1.44 -2.92 11.06
CA ILE A 184 -2.69 -2.76 10.31
C ILE A 184 -3.54 -4.01 10.56
N GLU A 185 -4.81 -3.83 10.93
CA GLU A 185 -5.72 -4.88 11.42
C GLU A 185 -5.64 -6.19 10.62
N TRP A 186 -5.71 -6.11 9.28
CA TRP A 186 -5.76 -7.29 8.42
C TRP A 186 -4.48 -8.14 8.45
N ILE A 187 -3.34 -7.61 8.88
CA ILE A 187 -2.06 -8.34 8.99
C ILE A 187 -2.12 -9.37 10.13
N GLY A 188 -2.95 -9.15 11.15
CA GLY A 188 -3.12 -10.04 12.30
C GLY A 188 -4.40 -10.88 12.28
N LEU A 189 -5.23 -10.77 11.24
CA LEU A 189 -6.47 -11.55 11.13
C LEU A 189 -6.19 -13.02 10.78
N PRO A 190 -7.10 -13.95 11.12
CA PRO A 190 -7.05 -15.32 10.62
C PRO A 190 -7.09 -15.37 9.08
N GLU A 191 -6.37 -16.31 8.47
CA GLU A 191 -6.24 -16.41 7.00
C GLU A 191 -7.59 -16.43 6.28
N GLY A 192 -8.58 -17.18 6.79
CA GLY A 192 -9.92 -17.26 6.20
C GLY A 192 -10.73 -15.95 6.24
N HIS A 193 -10.23 -14.92 6.94
CA HIS A 193 -10.86 -13.59 7.02
C HIS A 193 -10.16 -12.56 6.11
N VAL A 194 -9.13 -12.98 5.38
CA VAL A 194 -8.34 -12.12 4.51
C VAL A 194 -8.50 -12.57 3.05
N TYR A 195 -8.67 -11.59 2.17
CA TYR A 195 -8.65 -11.79 0.72
C TYR A 195 -7.69 -10.76 0.11
N VAL A 196 -6.68 -11.25 -0.61
CA VAL A 196 -5.63 -10.43 -1.22
C VAL A 196 -5.67 -10.53 -2.73
N THR A 197 -5.47 -9.39 -3.39
CA THR A 197 -5.32 -9.33 -4.85
C THR A 197 -4.19 -8.36 -5.19
N LYS A 198 -3.57 -8.58 -6.34
CA LYS A 198 -2.49 -7.76 -6.86
C LYS A 198 -2.89 -7.22 -8.23
N ARG A 199 -2.61 -5.94 -8.46
CA ARG A 199 -2.85 -5.26 -9.74
C ARG A 199 -1.61 -4.46 -10.12
N TYR A 200 -1.36 -4.34 -11.42
CA TYR A 200 -0.30 -3.47 -11.94
C TYR A 200 -0.93 -2.18 -12.46
N GLU A 201 -0.43 -1.07 -11.95
CA GLU A 201 -0.79 0.26 -12.43
C GLU A 201 0.41 0.89 -13.11
N PHE A 202 0.23 1.27 -14.37
CA PHE A 202 1.29 1.86 -15.20
C PHE A 202 1.33 3.39 -15.03
N ALA A 203 1.41 3.82 -13.77
CA ALA A 203 1.53 5.22 -13.37
C ALA A 203 2.65 5.37 -12.32
N ASN A 204 3.00 6.61 -11.98
CA ASN A 204 3.83 6.83 -10.80
C ASN A 204 3.00 6.62 -9.52
N TRP A 205 3.66 6.20 -8.44
CA TRP A 205 3.01 5.76 -7.20
C TRP A 205 2.13 6.87 -6.58
N VAL A 206 2.51 8.13 -6.78
CA VAL A 206 1.76 9.28 -6.25
C VAL A 206 0.38 9.39 -6.91
N GLN A 207 0.24 9.11 -8.21
CA GLN A 207 -1.06 9.14 -8.88
C GLN A 207 -2.01 8.05 -8.34
N GLY A 208 -1.47 6.84 -8.08
CA GLY A 208 -2.25 5.77 -7.44
C GLY A 208 -2.68 6.16 -6.03
N LEU A 209 -1.73 6.69 -5.24
CA LEU A 209 -1.98 7.21 -3.91
C LEU A 209 -3.08 8.30 -3.90
N GLU A 210 -2.90 9.35 -4.70
CA GLU A 210 -3.82 10.49 -4.80
C GLU A 210 -5.23 10.03 -5.17
N GLY A 211 -5.35 9.11 -6.13
CA GLY A 211 -6.61 8.49 -6.48
C GLY A 211 -7.25 7.75 -5.29
N GLY A 212 -6.45 7.09 -4.45
CA GLY A 212 -6.93 6.43 -3.23
C GLY A 212 -7.50 7.39 -2.18
N ILE A 213 -6.92 8.58 -2.03
CA ILE A 213 -7.31 9.55 -0.99
C ILE A 213 -8.30 10.62 -1.46
N ASP A 214 -8.47 10.80 -2.76
CA ASP A 214 -9.41 11.77 -3.31
C ASP A 214 -10.86 11.31 -3.10
N SER A 215 -11.63 12.04 -2.27
CA SER A 215 -13.04 11.73 -2.12
C SER A 215 -13.93 12.30 -3.23
N CYS A 216 -13.42 13.18 -4.10
CA CYS A 216 -14.17 13.75 -5.22
C CYS A 216 -14.35 12.75 -6.35
N HIS A 217 -13.30 12.01 -6.76
CA HIS A 217 -13.38 11.07 -7.88
C HIS A 217 -14.50 10.04 -7.70
N SER A 218 -14.82 9.68 -6.44
CA SER A 218 -15.84 8.68 -6.14
C SER A 218 -17.22 9.06 -6.72
N ASN A 219 -17.53 10.35 -6.82
CA ASN A 219 -18.79 10.84 -7.37
C ASN A 219 -18.91 10.64 -8.88
N PHE A 220 -17.78 10.63 -9.59
CA PHE A 220 -17.73 10.66 -11.05
C PHE A 220 -17.29 9.30 -11.63
N LEU A 221 -16.26 8.69 -11.05
CA LEU A 221 -15.66 7.46 -11.56
C LEU A 221 -16.46 6.21 -11.17
N HIS A 222 -17.00 6.17 -9.94
CA HIS A 222 -17.73 5.02 -9.40
C HIS A 222 -19.25 5.14 -9.55
N THR A 223 -19.72 6.06 -10.40
CA THR A 223 -21.13 6.22 -10.77
C THR A 223 -21.39 5.72 -12.19
N THR A 224 -22.65 5.43 -12.51
CA THR A 224 -23.05 5.09 -13.88
C THR A 224 -23.49 6.34 -14.64
N VAL A 225 -23.41 6.33 -15.98
CA VAL A 225 -23.86 7.47 -16.80
C VAL A 225 -25.35 7.82 -16.57
N PRO A 226 -26.28 6.87 -16.44
CA PRO A 226 -27.66 7.17 -16.04
C PRO A 226 -27.78 7.76 -14.63
N ALA A 227 -26.99 7.27 -13.66
CA ALA A 227 -26.95 7.81 -12.31
C ALA A 227 -26.40 9.25 -12.26
N PHE A 228 -25.37 9.56 -13.06
CA PHE A 228 -24.85 10.91 -13.22
C PHE A 228 -25.87 11.86 -13.87
N ARG A 229 -26.67 11.37 -14.83
CA ARG A 229 -27.71 12.14 -15.53
C ARG A 229 -29.03 12.27 -14.76
N ARG A 230 -29.15 11.69 -13.56
CA ARG A 230 -30.35 11.72 -12.70
C ARG A 230 -31.64 11.26 -13.42
N THR A 231 -31.56 10.24 -14.27
CA THR A 231 -32.73 9.66 -14.96
C THR A 231 -33.48 8.66 -14.06
N SER A 232 -34.81 8.53 -14.19
CA SER A 232 -35.72 7.78 -13.29
C SER A 232 -35.33 6.33 -12.94
N ASP A 233 -34.49 5.65 -13.74
CA ASP A 233 -33.92 4.31 -13.47
C ASP A 233 -32.87 4.30 -12.33
N PHE A 234 -32.73 5.45 -11.66
CA PHE A 234 -31.75 5.84 -10.65
C PHE A 234 -31.64 4.91 -9.43
N PHE A 235 -32.76 4.52 -8.82
CA PHE A 235 -32.73 3.84 -7.52
C PHE A 235 -32.55 2.32 -7.59
N ASP A 236 -32.88 1.69 -8.72
CA ASP A 236 -32.91 0.23 -8.83
C ASP A 236 -31.55 -0.38 -9.18
N GLY A 237 -30.74 0.31 -10.00
CA GLY A 237 -29.42 -0.19 -10.42
C GLY A 237 -28.31 -0.04 -9.37
N LEU A 238 -28.45 0.91 -8.45
CA LEU A 238 -27.39 1.29 -7.52
C LEU A 238 -27.44 0.52 -6.18
N ARG A 239 -28.66 0.21 -5.70
CA ARG A 239 -28.89 -0.67 -4.54
C ARG A 239 -28.28 -2.07 -4.73
N SER A 240 -28.23 -2.56 -5.96
CA SER A 240 -27.81 -3.95 -6.25
C SER A 240 -26.29 -4.15 -6.38
N ARG A 241 -25.51 -3.10 -6.63
CA ARG A 241 -24.07 -3.25 -6.99
C ARG A 241 -23.07 -2.74 -5.96
N LEU A 242 -23.43 -1.79 -5.12
CA LEU A 242 -22.43 -1.00 -4.39
C LEU A 242 -22.27 -1.31 -2.90
N GLN A 243 -23.15 -2.12 -2.27
CA GLN A 243 -23.13 -2.37 -0.81
C GLN A 243 -23.00 -1.08 0.03
N PHE A 244 -23.35 0.08 -0.53
CA PHE A 244 -23.39 1.35 0.16
C PHE A 244 -24.84 1.64 0.55
N ASP A 245 -25.04 2.18 1.75
CA ASP A 245 -26.32 2.70 2.20
C ASP A 245 -26.85 3.71 1.16
N ALA A 246 -28.13 3.55 0.78
CA ALA A 246 -28.80 4.40 -0.20
C ALA A 246 -28.74 5.89 0.19
N LYS A 247 -28.68 6.22 1.48
CA LYS A 247 -28.49 7.59 1.96
C LYS A 247 -27.09 8.14 1.69
N LEU A 248 -26.05 7.32 1.81
CA LEU A 248 -24.69 7.75 1.54
C LEU A 248 -24.54 8.18 0.08
N VAL A 249 -25.11 7.38 -0.83
CA VAL A 249 -25.17 7.71 -2.26
C VAL A 249 -25.80 9.09 -2.47
N GLU A 250 -26.93 9.35 -1.83
CA GLU A 250 -27.67 10.61 -1.99
C GLU A 250 -26.79 11.81 -1.63
N TYR A 251 -26.05 11.73 -0.52
CA TYR A 251 -25.11 12.79 -0.12
C TYR A 251 -23.96 12.98 -1.13
N PHE A 252 -23.44 11.90 -1.74
CA PHE A 252 -22.41 11.99 -2.77
C PHE A 252 -22.91 12.63 -4.08
N ILE A 253 -24.17 12.43 -4.45
CA ILE A 253 -24.75 12.91 -5.73
C ILE A 253 -25.28 14.34 -5.62
N ASN A 254 -25.79 14.72 -4.44
CA ASN A 254 -26.38 16.02 -4.22
C ASN A 254 -25.35 17.12 -3.96
N ASP A 255 -24.23 16.77 -3.32
CA ASP A 255 -23.08 17.66 -3.15
C ASP A 255 -21.88 17.12 -3.91
N LEU A 256 -21.55 17.74 -5.05
CA LEU A 256 -20.41 17.35 -5.89
C LEU A 256 -19.09 18.04 -5.50
N SER A 257 -19.12 19.01 -4.58
CA SER A 257 -17.99 19.87 -4.22
C SER A 257 -17.69 19.74 -2.72
N PRO A 258 -17.12 18.61 -2.27
CA PRO A 258 -16.86 18.42 -0.86
C PRO A 258 -15.83 19.42 -0.35
N ARG A 259 -15.91 19.71 0.95
CA ARG A 259 -14.94 20.56 1.66
C ARG A 259 -13.94 19.66 2.38
N PHE A 260 -12.66 19.81 2.05
CA PHE A 260 -11.58 19.03 2.64
C PHE A 260 -11.04 19.71 3.90
N CYS A 261 -10.72 18.89 4.91
CA CYS A 261 -10.01 19.27 6.11
C CYS A 261 -8.90 18.25 6.33
N LEU A 262 -7.67 18.72 6.42
CA LEU A 262 -6.49 17.88 6.63
C LEU A 262 -6.02 17.99 8.07
N ARG A 263 -5.56 16.87 8.62
CA ARG A 263 -4.87 16.82 9.90
C ARG A 263 -3.63 15.95 9.77
N ASP A 264 -2.47 16.56 10.02
CA ASP A 264 -1.22 15.83 10.12
C ASP A 264 -1.26 14.89 11.33
N THR A 265 -0.67 13.73 11.15
CA THR A 265 -0.54 12.69 12.18
C THR A 265 0.88 12.16 12.19
N ASP A 266 1.24 11.44 13.23
CA ASP A 266 2.54 10.78 13.34
C ASP A 266 2.71 9.60 12.37
N TYR A 267 1.61 9.07 11.81
CA TYR A 267 1.61 7.96 10.84
C TYR A 267 1.35 8.38 9.38
N GLY A 268 1.07 9.65 9.11
CA GLY A 268 0.66 10.14 7.79
C GLY A 268 -0.34 11.28 7.88
N VAL A 269 -1.44 11.23 7.12
CA VAL A 269 -2.46 12.29 7.13
C VAL A 269 -3.86 11.71 7.33
N MET A 270 -4.66 12.40 8.14
CA MET A 270 -6.09 12.19 8.27
C MET A 270 -6.82 13.22 7.41
N ILE A 271 -7.72 12.74 6.56
CA ILE A 271 -8.44 13.54 5.57
C ILE A 271 -9.92 13.46 5.90
N GLY A 272 -10.46 14.56 6.41
CA GLY A 272 -11.89 14.76 6.59
C GLY A 272 -12.49 15.39 5.35
N THR A 273 -13.51 14.75 4.77
CA THR A 273 -14.27 15.27 3.64
C THR A 273 -15.69 15.54 4.09
N GLN A 274 -16.11 16.80 4.08
CA GLN A 274 -17.46 17.23 4.45
C GLN A 274 -18.35 17.38 3.22
N ARG A 275 -19.59 16.91 3.33
CA ARG A 275 -20.69 17.17 2.39
C ARG A 275 -21.94 17.65 3.10
N ASP A 276 -22.77 18.40 2.38
CA ASP A 276 -24.14 18.68 2.83
C ASP A 276 -24.95 17.38 2.90
N ALA A 277 -25.61 17.15 4.05
CA ALA A 277 -26.48 16.01 4.28
C ALA A 277 -27.93 16.48 4.42
N GLU A 278 -28.56 16.21 5.57
CA GLU A 278 -29.90 16.74 5.86
C GLU A 278 -29.86 18.26 6.11
N ALA A 279 -31.04 18.90 6.20
CA ALA A 279 -31.19 20.35 6.36
C ALA A 279 -30.30 20.94 7.46
N ASP A 280 -30.11 20.21 8.55
CA ASP A 280 -29.37 20.60 9.74
C ASP A 280 -28.17 19.68 10.03
N SER A 281 -27.62 18.95 9.05
CA SER A 281 -26.45 18.10 9.28
C SER A 281 -25.43 18.11 8.14
N PHE A 282 -24.21 17.68 8.47
CA PHE A 282 -23.17 17.36 7.50
C PHE A 282 -22.83 15.88 7.55
N TYR A 283 -22.51 15.33 6.38
CA TYR A 283 -21.89 14.02 6.25
C TYR A 283 -20.36 14.18 6.21
N TRP A 284 -19.66 13.45 7.07
CA TRP A 284 -18.20 13.41 7.09
C TRP A 284 -17.69 12.03 6.71
N ARG A 285 -16.86 11.98 5.66
CA ARG A 285 -16.01 10.84 5.36
C ARG A 285 -14.62 11.10 5.90
N ILE A 286 -14.11 10.16 6.69
CA ILE A 286 -12.75 10.22 7.23
C ILE A 286 -11.92 9.13 6.53
N THR A 287 -10.84 9.54 5.89
CA THR A 287 -9.84 8.67 5.28
C THR A 287 -8.53 8.86 6.01
N HIS A 288 -7.88 7.77 6.39
CA HIS A 288 -6.52 7.80 6.90
C HIS A 288 -5.58 7.31 5.80
N TRP A 289 -4.59 8.11 5.46
CA TRP A 289 -3.44 7.63 4.71
C TRP A 289 -2.28 7.40 5.68
N LEU A 290 -1.80 6.18 5.70
CA LEU A 290 -0.71 5.69 6.51
C LEU A 290 0.50 5.51 5.60
N LEU A 291 1.59 6.17 5.95
CA LEU A 291 2.84 6.04 5.22
C LEU A 291 3.31 4.56 5.23
N PRO A 292 3.81 4.04 4.10
CA PRO A 292 3.94 4.74 2.82
C PRO A 292 2.77 4.52 1.85
N HIS A 293 1.96 3.47 2.04
CA HIS A 293 1.10 2.94 0.97
C HIS A 293 -0.30 2.52 1.43
N ALA A 294 -0.63 2.63 2.71
CA ALA A 294 -1.90 2.11 3.23
C ALA A 294 -2.96 3.20 3.36
N ASN A 295 -4.15 2.92 2.85
CA ASN A 295 -5.33 3.76 3.07
C ASN A 295 -6.37 2.99 3.89
N ILE A 296 -6.93 3.65 4.90
CA ILE A 296 -8.02 3.11 5.72
C ILE A 296 -9.24 4.00 5.52
N PHE A 297 -10.33 3.40 5.06
CA PHE A 297 -11.62 4.06 4.87
C PHE A 297 -12.61 3.53 5.89
N GLY A 298 -13.50 4.39 6.38
CA GLY A 298 -14.67 3.93 7.12
C GLY A 298 -15.67 3.20 6.23
N GLY A 299 -16.16 2.04 6.68
CA GLY A 299 -17.29 1.32 6.11
C GLY A 299 -18.47 1.29 7.08
N VAL A 300 -19.69 1.24 6.55
CA VAL A 300 -20.93 1.12 7.33
C VAL A 300 -21.59 -0.21 6.92
N ARG A 301 -22.02 -1.02 7.89
CA ARG A 301 -22.78 -2.25 7.67
C ARG A 301 -24.26 -1.93 7.46
N ASP A 302 -24.99 -2.90 6.90
CA ASP A 302 -26.44 -2.84 6.72
C ASP A 302 -27.22 -2.67 8.05
N ASP A 303 -26.62 -3.05 9.18
CA ASP A 303 -27.18 -2.88 10.54
C ASP A 303 -26.82 -1.53 11.19
N GLY A 304 -26.18 -0.63 10.44
CA GLY A 304 -25.72 0.67 10.92
C GLY A 304 -24.44 0.62 11.76
N SER A 305 -23.86 -0.56 12.01
CA SER A 305 -22.58 -0.67 12.71
C SER A 305 -21.39 -0.45 11.77
N THR A 306 -20.39 0.28 12.23
CA THR A 306 -19.20 0.57 11.44
C THR A 306 -18.24 -0.60 11.36
N ARG A 307 -17.74 -0.88 10.15
CA ARG A 307 -16.57 -1.74 9.93
C ARG A 307 -15.45 -0.87 9.40
N LEU A 308 -14.22 -1.05 9.87
CA LEU A 308 -13.06 -0.53 9.14
C LEU A 308 -13.06 -1.19 7.74
N GLY A 309 -13.21 -0.36 6.72
CA GLY A 309 -13.29 -0.77 5.33
C GLY A 309 -11.94 -1.29 4.83
N ARG A 310 -12.01 -2.05 3.73
CA ARG A 310 -10.89 -2.63 2.99
C ARG A 310 -9.67 -1.69 2.96
N GLY A 311 -8.55 -2.15 3.51
CA GLY A 311 -7.28 -1.45 3.36
C GLY A 311 -6.79 -1.59 1.91
N LEU A 312 -6.65 -0.48 1.20
CA LEU A 312 -5.91 -0.48 -0.07
C LEU A 312 -4.44 -0.27 0.27
N ILE A 313 -3.60 -1.14 -0.27
CA ILE A 313 -2.15 -0.99 -0.21
C ILE A 313 -1.66 -0.81 -1.65
N TRP A 314 -0.95 0.29 -1.87
CA TRP A 314 -0.37 0.68 -3.15
C TRP A 314 1.07 0.19 -3.35
#